data_AF-A0A7S2QVQ6-F1
#
_entry.id   AF-A0A7S2QVQ6-F1
#
_cell.length_a   1.000
_cell.length_b   1.000
_cell.length_c   1.000
_cell.angle_alpha   90.00
_cell.angle_beta   90.00
_cell.angle_gamma   90.00
#
_symmetry.space_group_name_H-M   'P 1'
#
loop_
_entity.id
_entity.type
_entity.pdbx_description
1 polymer ?
#
loop_
_entity_poly.entity_id
_entity_poly.type
_entity_poly.pdbx_seq_one_letter_code
_entity_poly.pdbx_strand_id
1 'polypeptide(L)'
;FPLNKREFVIRHIWSKISDKAVAIAVVSAVDKVDWGGGMGKLTKGQTNAIFTATNVEAKGKIPQCKVELLQYFDSGGLIPVQLTNKKIPLSLSVVGRITNSFNRDDDVDKDELERIANIIKNEEQEYDDEE
;
A
#
# COMPACT_ATOMS: atom_id res chain seq x y z
N PHE A 1 -8.40 -2.35 -26.83
CA PHE A 1 -7.50 -2.29 -28.00
C PHE A 1 -6.25 -1.50 -27.62
N PRO A 2 -5.04 -1.89 -28.06
CA PRO A 2 -4.72 -3.04 -28.92
C PRO A 2 -4.58 -4.36 -28.16
N LEU A 3 -4.60 -4.35 -26.83
CA LEU A 3 -4.44 -5.56 -26.03
C LEU A 3 -5.79 -6.25 -25.75
N ASN A 4 -5.80 -7.59 -25.76
CA ASN A 4 -6.92 -8.40 -25.30
C ASN A 4 -7.21 -8.12 -23.81
N LYS A 5 -8.45 -8.38 -23.40
CA LYS A 5 -8.85 -8.39 -21.99
C LYS A 5 -8.08 -9.49 -21.25
N ARG A 6 -7.79 -9.26 -19.98
CA ARG A 6 -7.04 -10.19 -19.12
C ARG A 6 -7.91 -10.70 -18.00
N GLU A 7 -7.77 -11.98 -17.70
CA GLU A 7 -8.34 -12.58 -16.50
C GLU A 7 -7.22 -12.86 -15.48
N PHE A 8 -7.52 -12.60 -14.21
CA PHE A 8 -6.68 -12.95 -13.08
C PHE A 8 -7.56 -13.73 -12.11
N VAL A 9 -7.27 -15.00 -11.93
CA VAL A 9 -7.90 -15.83 -10.89
C VAL A 9 -6.91 -15.93 -9.75
N ILE A 10 -7.27 -15.38 -8.59
CA ILE A 10 -6.35 -15.24 -7.46
C ILE A 10 -7.01 -15.71 -6.17
N ARG A 11 -6.21 -16.32 -5.30
CA ARG A 11 -6.57 -16.64 -3.92
C ARG A 11 -5.87 -15.67 -2.98
N HIS A 12 -6.60 -15.22 -1.97
CA HIS A 12 -6.07 -14.40 -0.89
C HIS A 12 -5.96 -15.26 0.36
N ILE A 13 -4.78 -15.27 0.97
CA ILE A 13 -4.51 -16.00 2.21
C ILE A 13 -4.07 -14.96 3.23
N TRP A 14 -4.89 -14.74 4.24
CA TRP A 14 -4.56 -13.85 5.35
C TRP A 14 -3.98 -14.67 6.49
N SER A 15 -2.82 -14.25 7.00
CA SER A 15 -2.26 -14.75 8.24
C SER A 15 -1.89 -13.61 9.19
N LYS A 16 -2.04 -13.85 10.49
CA LYS A 16 -1.33 -13.10 11.54
C LYS A 16 0.12 -13.62 11.56
N ILE A 17 1.10 -12.73 11.45
CA ILE A 17 2.52 -13.08 11.46
C ILE A 17 3.09 -12.93 12.88
N SER A 18 2.64 -11.90 13.60
CA SER A 18 2.96 -11.65 15.00
C SER A 18 1.87 -10.79 15.64
N ASP A 19 2.02 -10.43 16.92
CA ASP A 19 1.11 -9.46 17.56
C ASP A 19 1.17 -8.06 16.94
N LYS A 20 2.25 -7.75 16.21
CA LYS A 20 2.44 -6.46 15.56
C LYS A 20 2.24 -6.50 14.06
N ALA A 21 2.09 -7.67 13.45
CA ALA A 21 2.10 -7.80 11.99
C ALA A 21 1.06 -8.79 11.45
N VAL A 22 0.45 -8.39 10.35
CA VAL A 22 -0.43 -9.23 9.52
C VAL A 22 0.09 -9.24 8.09
N ALA A 23 -0.14 -10.35 7.38
CA ALA A 23 0.20 -10.47 5.97
C ALA A 23 -0.97 -11.06 5.18
N ILE A 24 -1.10 -10.60 3.94
CA ILE A 24 -1.99 -11.16 2.93
C ILE A 24 -1.13 -11.63 1.77
N ALA A 25 -1.09 -12.94 1.57
CA ALA A 25 -0.51 -13.52 0.37
C ALA A 25 -1.57 -13.60 -0.72
N VAL A 26 -1.23 -13.09 -1.90
CA VAL A 26 -2.00 -13.23 -3.14
C VAL A 26 -1.29 -14.25 -4.00
N VAL A 27 -1.99 -15.29 -4.42
CA VAL A 27 -1.43 -16.31 -5.30
C VAL A 27 -2.34 -16.56 -6.48
N SER A 28 -1.75 -16.71 -7.67
CA SER A 28 -2.49 -17.11 -8.86
C SER A 28 -3.05 -18.50 -8.70
N ALA A 29 -4.35 -18.64 -8.94
CA ALA A 29 -5.03 -19.92 -8.93
C ALA A 29 -5.06 -20.51 -10.35
N VAL A 30 -5.04 -21.84 -10.42
CA VAL A 30 -5.15 -22.58 -11.69
C VAL A 30 -6.61 -22.86 -12.05
N ASP A 31 -7.54 -22.45 -11.18
CA ASP A 31 -8.97 -22.71 -11.32
C ASP A 31 -9.53 -22.10 -12.61
N LYS A 32 -10.39 -22.86 -13.31
CA LYS A 32 -11.14 -22.36 -14.45
C LYS A 32 -12.41 -21.71 -13.94
N VAL A 33 -12.53 -20.40 -14.14
CA VAL A 33 -13.72 -19.62 -13.76
C VAL A 33 -14.57 -19.36 -14.99
N ASP A 34 -15.86 -19.64 -14.88
CA ASP A 34 -16.84 -19.17 -15.85
C ASP A 34 -17.28 -17.75 -15.45
N TRP A 35 -16.82 -16.76 -16.22
CA TRP A 35 -17.16 -15.35 -16.02
C TRP A 35 -18.53 -14.97 -16.62
N GLY A 36 -19.28 -15.93 -17.14
CA GLY A 36 -20.49 -15.72 -17.91
C GLY A 36 -20.20 -15.45 -19.39
N GLY A 37 -21.22 -15.63 -20.23
CA GLY A 37 -21.14 -15.33 -21.66
C GLY A 37 -20.83 -13.84 -21.93
N GLY A 38 -20.08 -13.54 -22.99
CA GLY A 38 -19.86 -12.16 -23.47
C GLY A 38 -18.49 -11.54 -23.18
N MET A 39 -17.61 -12.23 -22.45
CA MET A 39 -16.25 -11.73 -22.17
C MET A 39 -15.29 -11.80 -23.37
N GLY A 40 -15.61 -12.62 -24.38
CA GLY A 40 -14.77 -12.82 -25.56
C GLY A 40 -13.47 -13.54 -25.24
N LYS A 41 -12.42 -13.31 -26.04
CA LYS A 41 -11.10 -13.92 -25.83
C LYS A 41 -10.38 -13.25 -24.66
N LEU A 42 -10.18 -14.01 -23.59
CA LEU A 42 -9.40 -13.59 -22.42
C LEU A 42 -7.96 -14.13 -22.51
N THR A 43 -7.01 -13.30 -22.11
CA THR A 43 -5.61 -13.71 -21.90
C THR A 43 -5.39 -13.92 -20.41
N LYS A 44 -4.88 -15.09 -20.00
CA LYS A 44 -4.58 -15.35 -18.59
C LYS A 44 -3.38 -14.53 -18.15
N GLY A 45 -3.58 -13.74 -17.10
CA GLY A 45 -2.50 -13.11 -16.34
C GLY A 45 -2.23 -13.88 -15.05
N GLN A 46 -1.04 -13.68 -14.50
CA GLN A 46 -0.60 -14.23 -13.23
C GLN A 46 -0.08 -13.10 -12.34
N THR A 47 -0.44 -13.15 -11.07
CA THR A 47 0.16 -12.33 -10.03
C THR A 47 0.34 -13.13 -8.76
N ASN A 48 1.49 -12.92 -8.13
CA ASN A 48 1.74 -13.36 -6.77
C ASN A 48 2.19 -12.13 -5.99
N ALA A 49 1.67 -11.92 -4.80
CA ALA A 49 2.04 -10.78 -3.99
C ALA A 49 2.05 -11.13 -2.51
N ILE A 50 2.83 -10.39 -1.74
CA ILE A 50 2.74 -10.36 -0.29
C ILE A 50 2.53 -8.91 0.10
N PHE A 51 1.41 -8.67 0.77
CA PHE A 51 1.10 -7.42 1.43
C PHE A 51 1.33 -7.62 2.93
N THR A 52 2.15 -6.77 3.54
CA THR A 52 2.42 -6.83 4.99
C THR A 52 2.07 -5.49 5.61
N ALA A 53 1.33 -5.53 6.71
CA ALA A 53 1.08 -4.38 7.57
C ALA A 53 1.70 -4.67 8.94
N THR A 54 2.63 -3.81 9.36
CA THR A 54 3.38 -3.93 10.62
C THR A 54 3.23 -2.67 11.44
N ASN A 55 2.74 -2.79 12.67
CA ASN A 55 2.72 -1.69 13.62
C ASN A 55 4.15 -1.25 13.93
N VAL A 56 4.42 0.04 13.79
CA VAL A 56 5.70 0.66 14.14
C VAL A 56 5.53 1.59 15.34
N GLU A 57 6.62 2.20 15.80
CA GLU A 57 6.58 3.12 16.93
C GLU A 57 5.59 4.26 16.68
N ALA A 58 4.78 4.56 17.71
CA ALA A 58 3.83 5.66 17.65
C ALA A 58 4.57 7.01 17.53
N LYS A 59 3.97 7.95 16.82
CA LYS A 59 4.38 9.35 16.87
C LYS A 59 3.54 10.03 17.95
N GLY A 60 4.16 10.28 19.11
CA GLY A 60 3.47 10.75 20.30
C GLY A 60 2.33 9.80 20.69
N LYS A 61 1.09 10.29 20.67
CA LYS A 61 -0.11 9.49 20.99
C LYS A 61 -0.72 8.76 19.79
N ILE A 62 -0.13 8.88 18.60
CA ILE A 62 -0.76 8.46 17.35
C ILE A 62 -0.10 7.16 16.87
N PRO A 63 -0.84 6.03 16.84
CA PRO A 63 -0.33 4.75 16.35
C PRO A 63 0.12 4.85 14.89
N GLN A 64 1.21 4.15 14.56
CA GLN A 64 1.79 4.14 13.23
C GLN A 64 1.84 2.72 12.67
N CYS A 65 1.75 2.60 11.34
CA CYS A 65 1.83 1.33 10.64
C CYS A 65 2.66 1.47 9.35
N LYS A 66 3.56 0.52 9.14
CA LYS A 66 4.31 0.34 7.89
C LYS A 66 3.58 -0.66 7.01
N VAL A 67 3.32 -0.25 5.78
CA VAL A 67 2.71 -1.08 4.74
C VAL A 67 3.72 -1.38 3.65
N GLU A 68 3.85 -2.67 3.30
CA GLU A 68 4.76 -3.14 2.26
C GLU A 68 4.01 -4.04 1.28
N LEU A 69 4.18 -3.78 -0.02
CA LEU A 69 3.68 -4.63 -1.10
C LEU A 69 4.84 -5.12 -1.94
N LEU A 70 5.09 -6.42 -1.91
CA LEU A 70 5.98 -7.11 -2.84
C LEU A 70 5.11 -7.85 -3.85
N GLN A 71 5.25 -7.55 -5.13
CA GLN A 71 4.38 -8.09 -6.17
C GLN A 71 5.17 -8.58 -7.39
N TYR A 72 4.93 -9.82 -7.76
CA TYR A 72 5.17 -10.36 -9.08
C TYR A 72 3.90 -10.19 -9.93
N PHE A 73 4.06 -9.70 -11.15
CA PHE A 73 2.96 -9.46 -12.07
C PHE A 73 3.35 -9.81 -13.50
N ASP A 74 2.63 -10.76 -14.07
CA ASP A 74 2.68 -11.15 -15.47
C ASP A 74 1.29 -10.94 -16.09
N SER A 75 1.21 -10.06 -17.07
CA SER A 75 -0.04 -9.76 -17.77
C SER A 75 -0.38 -10.77 -18.88
N GLY A 76 0.50 -11.73 -19.16
CA GLY A 76 0.35 -12.73 -20.20
C GLY A 76 0.31 -12.16 -21.62
N GLY A 77 0.55 -13.04 -22.59
CA GLY A 77 0.58 -12.69 -24.02
C GLY A 77 1.76 -11.79 -24.40
N LEU A 78 1.68 -11.16 -25.57
CA LEU A 78 2.74 -10.31 -26.12
C LEU A 78 2.43 -8.83 -25.85
N ILE A 79 3.12 -8.24 -24.87
CA ILE A 79 2.93 -6.85 -24.49
C ILE A 79 4.27 -6.11 -24.63
N PRO A 80 4.30 -4.96 -25.33
CA PRO A 80 5.48 -4.11 -25.36
C PRO A 80 5.91 -3.70 -23.94
N VAL A 81 7.20 -3.84 -23.64
CA VAL A 81 7.78 -3.53 -22.31
C VAL A 81 7.44 -2.11 -21.84
N GLN A 82 7.39 -1.15 -22.77
CA GLN A 82 7.02 0.24 -22.48
C GLN A 82 5.60 0.37 -21.90
N LEU A 83 4.66 -0.45 -22.38
CA LEU A 83 3.29 -0.48 -21.86
C LEU A 83 3.24 -1.15 -20.49
N THR A 84 3.99 -2.24 -20.29
CA THR A 84 4.11 -2.91 -18.99
C THR A 84 4.67 -1.95 -17.94
N ASN A 85 5.76 -1.25 -18.24
CA ASN A 85 6.39 -0.29 -17.33
C ASN A 85 5.44 0.86 -16.96
N LYS A 86 4.66 1.38 -17.91
CA LYS A 86 3.64 2.40 -17.63
C LYS A 86 2.51 1.93 -16.70
N LYS A 87 2.30 0.62 -16.56
CA LYS A 87 1.26 0.04 -15.68
C LYS A 87 1.77 -0.29 -14.28
N ILE A 88 3.08 -0.35 -14.06
CA ILE A 88 3.67 -0.61 -12.73
C ILE A 88 3.14 0.37 -11.66
N PRO A 89 3.12 1.70 -11.88
CA PRO A 89 2.61 2.64 -10.88
C PRO A 89 1.13 2.41 -10.53
N LEU A 90 0.33 1.97 -11.50
CA LEU A 90 -1.08 1.66 -11.26
C LEU A 90 -1.24 0.47 -10.31
N SER A 91 -0.40 -0.56 -10.45
CA SER A 91 -0.38 -1.72 -9.55
C SER A 91 0.02 -1.32 -8.14
N LEU A 92 1.04 -0.46 -8.02
CA LEU A 92 1.53 0.05 -6.73
C LEU A 92 0.60 1.11 -6.11
N SER A 93 -0.34 1.67 -6.86
CA SER A 93 -1.28 2.70 -6.36
C SER A 93 -2.13 2.22 -5.18
N VAL A 94 -2.28 0.90 -4.99
CA VAL A 94 -2.99 0.34 -3.84
C VAL A 94 -2.36 0.77 -2.51
N VAL A 95 -1.03 0.84 -2.42
CA VAL A 95 -0.33 1.29 -1.21
C VAL A 95 -0.68 2.75 -0.94
N GLY A 96 -0.59 3.60 -1.97
CA GLY A 96 -0.95 5.02 -1.85
C GLY A 96 -2.41 5.26 -1.46
N ARG A 97 -3.35 4.43 -1.95
CA ARG A 97 -4.75 4.51 -1.52
C ARG A 97 -4.92 4.16 -0.05
N ILE A 98 -4.23 3.12 0.42
CA ILE A 98 -4.26 2.74 1.84
C ILE A 98 -3.67 3.88 2.69
N THR A 99 -2.52 4.42 2.32
CA THR A 99 -1.94 5.58 3.00
C THR A 99 -2.92 6.75 3.07
N ASN A 100 -3.56 7.10 1.95
CA ASN A 100 -4.52 8.21 1.92
C ASN A 100 -5.78 7.93 2.75
N SER A 101 -6.30 6.70 2.72
CA SER A 101 -7.51 6.32 3.47
C SER A 101 -7.29 6.31 4.99
N PHE A 102 -6.06 6.06 5.44
CA PHE A 102 -5.68 6.08 6.85
C PHE A 102 -4.82 7.30 7.20
N ASN A 103 -4.88 8.36 6.40
CA ASN A 103 -4.10 9.56 6.65
C ASN A 103 -4.53 10.21 7.98
N ARG A 104 -3.53 10.53 8.82
CA ARG A 104 -3.68 11.22 10.11
C ARG A 104 -2.64 12.33 10.28
N ASP A 105 -2.16 12.90 9.18
CA ASP A 105 -1.15 13.96 9.18
C ASP A 105 -1.58 15.14 10.07
N ASP A 106 -2.85 15.58 9.99
CA ASP A 106 -3.37 16.67 10.83
C ASP A 106 -3.30 16.36 12.34
N ASP A 107 -3.55 15.11 12.73
CA ASP A 107 -3.44 14.69 14.13
C ASP A 107 -1.98 14.75 14.58
N VAL A 108 -1.06 14.29 13.72
CA VAL A 108 0.39 14.27 13.99
C VAL A 108 0.92 15.68 14.12
N ASP A 109 0.54 16.56 13.20
CA ASP A 109 0.94 17.97 13.22
C ASP A 109 0.39 18.66 14.48
N LYS A 110 -0.85 18.37 14.87
CA LYS A 110 -1.43 18.93 16.11
C LYS A 110 -0.70 18.46 17.37
N ASP A 111 -0.39 17.17 17.50
CA ASP A 111 0.32 16.62 18.66
C ASP A 111 1.73 17.21 18.77
N GLU A 112 2.43 17.38 17.63
CA GLU A 112 3.74 18.01 17.61
C GLU A 112 3.67 19.52 17.91
N LEU A 113 2.66 20.24 17.41
CA LEU A 113 2.44 21.65 17.76
C LEU A 113 2.14 21.84 19.25
N GLU A 114 1.32 20.97 19.85
CA GLU A 114 1.05 21.00 21.29
C GLU A 114 2.34 20.75 22.09
N ARG A 115 3.17 19.80 21.65
CA ARG A 115 4.48 19.54 22.25
C ARG A 115 5.40 20.76 22.16
N ILE A 116 5.53 21.38 20.99
CA ILE A 116 6.37 22.58 20.80
C ILE A 116 5.85 23.74 21.64
N ALA A 117 4.55 23.99 21.67
CA ALA A 117 3.96 25.06 22.47
C ALA A 117 4.20 24.86 23.98
N ASN A 118 4.23 23.61 24.45
CA ASN A 118 4.56 23.31 25.85
C ASN A 118 6.04 23.58 26.17
N ILE A 119 6.96 23.30 25.24
CA ILE A 119 8.39 23.61 25.39
C ILE A 119 8.57 25.13 25.53
N ILE A 120 8.02 25.90 24.60
CA ILE A 120 8.14 27.38 24.61
C ILE A 120 7.60 28.00 25.91
N LYS A 121 6.52 27.44 26.47
CA LYS A 121 5.88 28.00 27.67
C LYS A 121 6.59 27.64 28.98
N ASN A 122 7.27 26.50 29.04
CA ASN A 122 7.70 25.91 30.31
C ASN A 122 9.21 25.67 30.41
N GLU A 123 9.94 25.69 29.30
CA GLU A 123 11.40 25.58 29.30
C GLU A 123 12.04 26.96 29.31
N GLU A 124 13.08 27.12 30.14
CA GLU A 124 13.86 28.37 30.25
C GLU A 124 14.50 28.67 28.89
N GLN A 125 14.15 29.82 28.32
CA GLN A 125 14.64 30.27 27.03
C GLN A 125 15.86 31.17 27.28
N GLU A 126 17.02 30.78 26.77
CA GLU A 126 18.20 31.66 26.75
C GLU A 126 18.05 32.65 25.59
N TYR A 127 17.92 33.93 25.90
CA TYR A 127 17.94 35.01 24.92
C TYR A 127 19.28 35.74 25.02
N ASP A 128 19.88 36.04 23.87
CA ASP A 128 21.04 36.95 23.78
C ASP A 128 20.53 38.40 23.79
N ASP A 129 21.27 39.31 24.39
CA ASP A 129 20.90 40.73 24.59
C ASP A 129 20.84 41.52 23.25
N GLU A 130 21.18 40.89 22.12
CA GLU A 130 21.16 41.47 20.77
C GLU A 130 19.85 41.24 19.98
N GLU A 131 18.86 40.52 20.52
CA GLU A 131 17.54 40.28 19.88
C GLU A 131 16.38 41.13 20.44
#